data_AF-A0A848FS67-F1
#
_entry.id   AF-A0A848FS67-F1
#
_cell.length_a   1.000
_cell.length_b   1.000
_cell.length_c   1.000
_cell.angle_alpha   90.00
_cell.angle_beta   90.00
_cell.angle_gamma   90.00
#
_symmetry.space_group_name_H-M   'P 1'
#
loop_
_entity.id
_entity.type
_entity.pdbx_description
1 polymer ?
#
loop_
_entity_poly.entity_id
_entity_poly.type
_entity_poly.pdbx_seq_one_letter_code
_entity_poly.pdbx_strand_id
1 'polypeptide(L)'
;MGKGDKQPTVKHLTDTDIDQIFSRIGKNLKERRKQVGISLDDLAYESGVSRSTLTRMLEGEEVNVRNLLKVVYSLGLSIDQVISFKK
;
A
#
# COMPACT_ATOMS: atom_id res chain seq x y z
N MET A 1 -41.80 9.57 4.11
CA MET A 1 -41.12 8.48 3.37
C MET A 1 -39.77 8.27 4.02
N GLY A 2 -39.62 7.18 4.78
CA GLY A 2 -38.41 6.90 5.54
C GLY A 2 -37.21 6.65 4.62
N LYS A 3 -36.04 7.19 4.98
CA LYS A 3 -34.78 6.80 4.37
C LYS A 3 -34.60 5.31 4.68
N GLY A 4 -34.96 4.44 3.73
CA GLY A 4 -34.76 3.00 3.85
C GLY A 4 -33.31 2.70 4.22
N ASP A 5 -33.14 1.73 5.10
CA ASP A 5 -31.90 1.28 5.74
C ASP A 5 -30.77 0.97 4.75
N LYS A 6 -30.13 2.01 4.20
CA LYS A 6 -28.87 1.86 3.46
C LYS A 6 -27.77 1.63 4.49
N GLN A 7 -27.58 0.37 4.86
CA GLN A 7 -26.41 -0.03 5.64
C GLN A 7 -25.15 0.03 4.76
N PRO A 8 -24.02 0.55 5.25
CA PRO A 8 -22.78 0.56 4.49
C PRO A 8 -22.33 -0.87 4.16
N THR A 9 -21.94 -1.10 2.90
CA THR A 9 -21.37 -2.38 2.42
C THR A 9 -20.06 -2.76 3.12
N VAL A 10 -19.47 -1.84 3.90
CA VAL A 10 -18.26 -2.02 4.74
C VAL A 10 -18.48 -2.95 5.94
N LYS A 11 -19.69 -3.46 6.19
CA LYS A 11 -19.99 -4.34 7.34
C LYS A 11 -19.13 -5.62 7.49
N HIS A 12 -18.32 -5.96 6.49
CA HIS A 12 -17.40 -7.11 6.51
C HIS A 12 -15.93 -6.74 6.29
N LEU A 13 -15.58 -5.45 6.28
CA LEU A 13 -14.20 -4.99 6.24
C LEU A 13 -13.86 -4.38 7.59
N THR A 14 -13.19 -5.17 8.44
CA THR A 14 -12.72 -4.71 9.75
C THR A 14 -11.42 -3.94 9.62
N ASP A 15 -11.05 -3.15 10.63
CA ASP A 15 -9.73 -2.51 10.70
C ASP A 15 -8.60 -3.55 10.60
N THR A 16 -8.81 -4.75 11.17
CA THR A 16 -7.87 -5.87 11.02
C THR A 16 -7.72 -6.34 9.58
N ASP A 17 -8.80 -6.35 8.78
CA ASP A 17 -8.72 -6.71 7.37
C ASP A 17 -7.96 -5.64 6.57
N ILE A 18 -8.16 -4.36 6.92
CA ILE A 18 -7.44 -3.23 6.35
C ILE A 18 -5.95 -3.31 6.69
N ASP A 19 -5.60 -3.57 7.94
CA ASP A 19 -4.21 -3.74 8.39
C ASP A 19 -3.51 -4.91 7.68
N GLN A 20 -4.24 -6.01 7.44
CA GLN A 20 -3.72 -7.13 6.66
C GLN A 20 -3.46 -6.75 5.19
N ILE A 21 -4.30 -5.90 4.60
CA ILE A 21 -4.09 -5.38 3.25
C ILE A 21 -2.83 -4.52 3.21
N PHE A 22 -2.67 -3.56 4.14
CA PHE A 22 -1.46 -2.73 4.20
C PHE A 22 -0.20 -3.56 4.45
N SER A 23 -0.25 -4.55 5.34
CA SER A 23 0.85 -5.49 5.59
C SER A 23 1.29 -6.24 4.32
N ARG A 24 0.32 -6.70 3.50
CA ARG A 24 0.60 -7.37 2.23
C ARG A 24 1.21 -6.41 1.21
N ILE A 25 0.69 -5.18 1.12
CA ILE A 25 1.25 -4.13 0.26
C ILE A 25 2.72 -3.88 0.63
N GLY A 26 3.01 -3.61 1.90
CA GLY A 26 4.36 -3.35 2.38
C GLY A 26 5.33 -4.51 2.08
N LYS A 27 4.88 -5.75 2.31
CA LYS A 27 5.65 -6.97 1.97
C LYS A 27 5.96 -7.05 0.48
N ASN A 28 4.97 -6.88 -0.39
CA ASN A 28 5.15 -6.96 -1.84
C ASN A 28 6.14 -5.89 -2.35
N LEU A 29 6.03 -4.65 -1.86
CA LEU A 29 6.96 -3.58 -2.21
C LEU A 29 8.38 -3.88 -1.73
N LYS A 30 8.53 -4.42 -0.51
CA LYS A 30 9.82 -4.78 0.06
C LYS A 30 10.50 -5.91 -0.72
N GLU A 31 9.74 -6.92 -1.13
CA GLU A 31 10.21 -8.01 -1.97
C GLU A 31 10.62 -7.50 -3.35
N ARG A 32 9.78 -6.68 -3.99
CA ARG A 32 10.12 -6.09 -5.29
C ARG A 32 11.38 -5.24 -5.22
N ARG A 33 11.51 -4.37 -4.22
CA ARG A 33 12.72 -3.54 -4.01
C ARG A 33 13.98 -4.40 -3.94
N LYS A 34 13.93 -5.52 -3.20
CA LYS A 34 15.05 -6.46 -3.11
C LYS A 34 15.35 -7.14 -4.45
N GLN A 35 14.32 -7.51 -5.21
CA GLN A 35 14.49 -8.14 -6.53
C GLN A 35 15.17 -7.21 -7.54
N VAL A 36 14.84 -5.91 -7.51
CA VAL A 36 15.48 -4.91 -8.40
C VAL A 36 16.82 -4.40 -7.85
N GLY A 37 17.22 -4.80 -6.65
CA GLY A 37 18.54 -4.55 -6.09
C GLY A 37 18.80 -3.10 -5.63
N ILE A 38 17.78 -2.26 -5.46
CA ILE A 38 17.96 -0.86 -5.04
C ILE A 38 17.95 -0.72 -3.52
N SER A 39 18.71 0.24 -2.98
CA SER A 39 18.69 0.53 -1.55
C SER A 39 17.38 1.21 -1.13
N LEU A 40 17.17 1.36 0.18
CA LEU A 40 16.02 2.11 0.69
C LEU A 40 16.16 3.61 0.38
N ASP A 41 17.39 4.13 0.44
CA ASP A 41 17.68 5.54 0.21
C ASP A 41 17.54 5.89 -1.27
N ASP A 42 17.97 5.01 -2.17
CA ASP A 42 17.76 5.18 -3.62
C ASP A 42 16.26 5.19 -3.95
N LEU A 43 15.48 4.26 -3.39
CA LEU A 43 14.04 4.25 -3.64
C LEU A 43 13.36 5.51 -3.09
N ALA A 44 13.79 6.02 -1.93
CA ALA A 44 13.28 7.27 -1.38
C ALA A 44 13.57 8.45 -2.32
N TYR A 45 14.79 8.51 -2.86
CA TYR A 45 15.19 9.51 -3.84
C TYR A 45 14.36 9.41 -5.13
N GLU A 46 14.32 8.24 -5.77
CA GLU A 46 13.63 8.02 -7.06
C GLU A 46 12.12 8.21 -6.97
N SER A 47 11.50 7.89 -5.83
CA SER A 47 10.07 8.08 -5.63
C SER A 47 9.70 9.50 -5.16
N GLY A 48 10.68 10.29 -4.71
CA GLY A 48 10.44 11.57 -4.05
C GLY A 48 9.57 11.43 -2.79
N VAL A 49 9.70 10.31 -2.08
CA VAL A 49 9.02 10.01 -0.81
C VAL A 49 10.07 9.98 0.29
N SER A 50 9.79 10.59 1.43
CA SER A 50 10.74 10.59 2.55
C SER A 50 11.06 9.17 3.00
N ARG A 51 12.30 8.94 3.42
CA ARG A 51 12.76 7.64 3.93
C ARG A 51 11.87 7.12 5.06
N SER A 52 11.42 7.99 5.96
CA SER A 52 10.51 7.63 7.06
C SER A 52 9.15 7.15 6.55
N THR A 53 8.55 7.87 5.59
CA THR A 53 7.29 7.45 4.98
C THR A 53 7.44 6.13 4.25
N LEU A 54 8.56 5.93 3.55
CA LEU A 54 8.86 4.69 2.85
C LEU A 54 9.05 3.52 3.84
N THR A 55 9.75 3.72 4.96
CA THR A 55 9.88 2.69 6.01
C THR A 55 8.52 2.24 6.53
N ARG A 56 7.67 3.18 6.96
CA ARG A 56 6.31 2.90 7.45
C ARG A 56 5.48 2.16 6.41
N MET A 57 5.58 2.57 5.14
CA MET A 57 4.92 1.88 4.01
C MET A 57 5.35 0.43 3.88
N LEU A 58 6.66 0.16 3.93
CA LEU A 58 7.22 -1.20 3.81
C LEU A 58 6.93 -2.08 5.04
N GLU A 59 6.61 -1.46 6.17
CA GLU A 59 6.16 -2.12 7.41
C GLU A 59 4.65 -2.38 7.43
N GLY A 60 3.91 -1.86 6.44
CA GLY A 60 2.47 -2.07 6.32
C GLY A 60 1.64 -1.12 7.16
N GLU A 61 2.17 0.05 7.49
CA GLU A 61 1.38 1.13 8.09
C GLU A 61 0.56 1.88 7.04
N GLU A 62 -0.44 2.62 7.53
CA GLU A 62 -1.24 3.52 6.71
C GLU A 62 -0.36 4.58 6.02
N VAL A 63 -0.58 4.72 4.71
CA VAL A 63 0.09 5.73 3.88
C VAL A 63 -0.90 6.37 2.93
N ASN A 64 -0.61 7.61 2.52
CA ASN A 64 -1.36 8.27 1.49
C ASN A 64 -1.18 7.54 0.13
N VAL A 65 -2.30 7.28 -0.56
CA VAL A 65 -2.34 6.67 -1.91
C VAL A 65 -1.39 7.35 -2.90
N ARG A 66 -1.23 8.68 -2.85
CA ARG A 66 -0.27 9.43 -3.68
C ARG A 66 1.16 8.93 -3.49
N ASN A 67 1.58 8.70 -2.25
CA ASN A 67 2.94 8.21 -1.97
C ASN A 67 3.08 6.75 -2.35
N LEU A 68 2.04 5.93 -2.14
CA LEU A 68 2.01 4.56 -2.61
C LEU A 68 2.22 4.51 -4.14
N LEU A 69 1.45 5.28 -4.92
CA LEU A 69 1.54 5.29 -6.38
C LEU A 69 2.95 5.70 -6.88
N LYS A 70 3.59 6.68 -6.23
CA LYS A 70 4.97 7.05 -6.54
C LYS A 70 5.93 5.89 -6.36
N VAL A 71 5.88 5.21 -5.20
CA VAL A 71 6.76 4.08 -4.89
C VAL A 71 6.51 2.90 -5.83
N VAL A 72 5.24 2.59 -6.11
CA VAL A 72 4.83 1.53 -7.06
C VAL A 72 5.41 1.79 -8.45
N TYR A 73 5.27 3.02 -8.94
CA TYR A 73 5.79 3.41 -10.25
C TYR A 73 7.33 3.34 -10.30
N SER A 74 8.02 3.85 -9.27
CA SER A 74 9.49 3.78 -9.18
C SER A 74 10.03 2.35 -9.14
N LEU A 75 9.23 1.37 -8.70
CA LEU A 75 9.59 -0.06 -8.70
C LEU A 75 9.22 -0.80 -10.00
N GLY A 76 8.70 -0.07 -10.99
CA GLY A 76 8.24 -0.64 -12.26
C GLY A 76 7.08 -1.60 -12.09
N LEU A 77 6.19 -1.33 -11.13
CA LEU A 77 4.98 -2.10 -10.88
C LEU A 77 3.74 -1.32 -11.33
N SER A 78 2.67 -2.06 -11.62
CA SER A 78 1.30 -1.54 -11.67
C SER A 78 0.63 -1.68 -10.31
N ILE A 79 -0.40 -0.87 -10.05
CA ILE A 79 -1.12 -0.91 -8.78
C ILE A 79 -1.83 -2.25 -8.55
N ASP A 80 -2.31 -2.90 -9.63
CA ASP A 80 -2.98 -4.20 -9.60
C ASP A 80 -2.04 -5.35 -9.18
N GLN A 81 -0.73 -5.19 -9.36
CA GLN A 81 0.28 -6.15 -8.89
C GLN A 81 0.55 -6.03 -7.39
N VAL A 82 0.14 -4.92 -6.77
CA VAL A 82 0.45 -4.59 -5.37
C VAL A 82 -0.77 -4.77 -4.48
N ILE A 83 -1.94 -4.32 -4.96
CA ILE A 83 -3.21 -4.43 -4.26
C ILE A 83 -3.93 -5.69 -4.74
N SER A 84 -4.05 -6.69 -3.87
CA SER A 84 -4.87 -7.88 -4.12
C SER A 84 -5.88 -8.07 -2.99
N PHE A 85 -7.15 -8.00 -3.35
CA PHE A 85 -8.25 -8.39 -2.49
C PHE A 85 -8.49 -9.89 -2.74
N LYS A 86 -8.08 -10.73 -1.79
CA LYS A 86 -8.60 -12.10 -1.76
C LYS A 86 -10.07 -12.01 -1.39
N LYS A 87 -10.95 -12.36 -2.34
CA LYS A 87 -12.36 -12.64 -2.07
C LYS A 87 -12.51 -13.89 -1.21
#